data_AF-A0A4Q8QTD3-F1
#
_entry.id   AF-A0A4Q8QTD3-F1
#
_cell.length_a   1.000
_cell.length_b   1.000
_cell.length_c   1.000
_cell.angle_alpha   90.00
_cell.angle_beta   90.00
_cell.angle_gamma   90.00
#
_symmetry.space_group_name_H-M   'P 1'
#
loop_
_entity.id
_entity.type
_entity.pdbx_description
1 polymer ?
#
loop_
_entity_poly.entity_id
_entity_poly.type
_entity_poly.pdbx_seq_one_letter_code
_entity_poly.pdbx_strand_id
1 'polypeptide(L)'
;MGPIIAMLTRMGVRNIGYELRTDIPAFASKTAHDIKAEDFLTAWIADHPTFKAIDAVRHFRADGRTNGACYTALRTMVEKGTLKKLSSGNYARADVKALESPKPHKAASKTVKHERTGREEIERFIRNRKSFTVAQLRELFRQQERKGKSVSPIIVKLLGAKTIKRIGAGEYAAVTRKKTPTKPKKSAAERTTASRLNGSGSPAGETTNA
;
A
#
# COMPACT_ATOMS: atom_id res chain seq x y z
N MET A 1 21.91 -51.71 9.13
CA MET A 1 21.49 -50.67 8.15
C MET A 1 19.97 -50.48 8.05
N GLY A 2 19.12 -51.51 8.26
CA GLY A 2 17.66 -51.40 8.14
C GLY A 2 16.94 -50.26 8.89
N PRO A 3 17.25 -50.00 10.19
CA PRO A 3 16.60 -48.92 10.93
C PRO A 3 16.92 -47.52 10.38
N ILE A 4 18.14 -47.35 9.87
CA ILE A 4 18.65 -46.07 9.35
C ILE A 4 18.01 -45.77 7.99
N ILE A 5 17.89 -46.79 7.12
CA ILE A 5 17.20 -46.67 5.82
C ILE A 5 15.74 -46.30 6.01
N ALA A 6 15.05 -46.90 6.97
CA ALA A 6 13.65 -46.58 7.27
C ALA A 6 13.46 -45.12 7.71
N MET A 7 14.39 -44.58 8.50
CA MET A 7 14.35 -43.19 8.97
C MET A 7 14.69 -42.19 7.85
N LEU A 8 15.66 -42.51 6.98
CA LEU A 8 16.03 -41.72 5.80
C LEU A 8 14.91 -41.67 4.75
N THR A 9 14.23 -42.79 4.48
CA THR A 9 13.05 -42.83 3.61
C THR A 9 11.92 -41.98 4.17
N ARG A 10 11.72 -41.96 5.49
CA ARG A 10 10.70 -41.15 6.17
C ARG A 10 10.98 -39.64 6.05
N MET A 11 12.23 -39.24 5.85
CA MET A 11 12.63 -37.85 5.53
C MET A 11 12.54 -37.51 4.03
N GLY A 12 12.07 -38.43 3.19
CA GLY A 12 11.84 -38.20 1.76
C GLY A 12 13.04 -38.50 0.86
N VAL A 13 14.09 -39.13 1.38
CA VAL A 13 15.26 -39.55 0.60
C VAL A 13 14.94 -40.82 -0.19
N ARG A 14 15.31 -40.87 -1.47
CA ARG A 14 15.10 -42.03 -2.37
C ARG A 14 16.46 -42.53 -2.90
N ASN A 15 16.51 -43.78 -3.38
CA ASN A 15 17.72 -44.49 -3.85
C ASN A 15 18.81 -44.73 -2.79
N ILE A 16 18.44 -45.30 -1.64
CA ILE A 16 19.40 -45.66 -0.58
C ILE A 16 20.01 -47.05 -0.92
N GLY A 17 21.18 -47.07 -1.56
CA GLY A 17 21.99 -48.28 -1.78
C GLY A 17 22.83 -48.66 -0.55
N TYR A 18 23.59 -49.77 -0.65
CA TYR A 18 24.57 -50.18 0.38
C TYR A 18 25.77 -49.22 0.49
N GLU A 19 25.97 -48.39 -0.53
CA GLU A 19 26.90 -47.26 -0.50
C GLU A 19 26.08 -45.99 -0.28
N LEU A 20 26.45 -45.21 0.74
CA LEU A 20 25.82 -43.94 1.14
C LEU A 20 26.04 -42.82 0.09
N ARG A 21 25.65 -43.05 -1.18
CA ARG A 21 25.41 -41.95 -2.13
C ARG A 21 24.05 -41.35 -1.79
N THR A 22 24.11 -40.22 -1.09
CA THR A 22 22.96 -39.41 -0.70
C THR A 22 22.75 -38.32 -1.74
N ASP A 23 21.90 -38.57 -2.73
CA ASP A 23 21.35 -37.48 -3.53
C ASP A 23 20.31 -36.76 -2.66
N ILE A 24 20.76 -35.78 -1.88
CA ILE A 24 19.87 -34.75 -1.34
C ILE A 24 19.24 -34.09 -2.58
N PRO A 25 17.90 -33.92 -2.66
CA PRO A 25 17.31 -33.11 -3.71
C PRO A 25 17.85 -31.70 -3.56
N ALA A 26 18.95 -31.44 -4.28
CA ALA A 26 19.63 -30.17 -4.28
C ALA A 26 18.59 -29.12 -4.65
N PHE A 27 18.54 -28.06 -3.84
CA PHE A 27 17.89 -26.79 -4.14
C PHE A 27 17.67 -26.62 -5.63
N ALA A 28 16.41 -26.47 -6.07
CA ALA A 28 16.02 -26.27 -7.47
C ALA A 28 17.16 -25.59 -8.24
N SER A 29 17.90 -26.38 -9.01
CA SER A 29 19.09 -25.90 -9.70
C SER A 29 18.64 -24.73 -10.56
N LYS A 30 19.20 -23.54 -10.30
CA LYS A 30 18.94 -22.39 -11.17
C LYS A 30 19.31 -22.83 -12.58
N THR A 31 18.34 -22.86 -13.48
CA THR A 31 18.59 -23.11 -14.90
C THR A 31 19.65 -22.10 -15.33
N ALA A 32 20.87 -22.59 -15.56
CA ALA A 32 21.95 -21.78 -16.06
C ALA A 32 21.67 -21.61 -17.55
N HIS A 33 21.49 -20.36 -17.98
CA HIS A 33 21.37 -20.02 -19.38
C HIS A 33 22.76 -19.57 -19.86
N ASP A 34 23.21 -20.07 -21.00
CA ASP A 34 24.54 -19.76 -21.56
C ASP A 34 24.68 -18.27 -21.92
N ILE A 35 23.57 -17.64 -22.29
CA ILE A 35 23.50 -16.22 -22.65
C ILE A 35 23.08 -15.40 -21.43
N LYS A 36 23.85 -14.37 -21.09
CA LYS A 36 23.50 -13.43 -20.02
C LYS A 36 22.14 -12.78 -20.28
N ALA A 37 21.43 -12.45 -19.21
CA ALA A 37 20.11 -11.82 -19.30
C ALA A 37 20.14 -10.48 -20.08
N GLU A 38 21.25 -9.73 -20.00
CA GLU A 38 21.43 -8.47 -20.72
C GLU A 38 21.59 -8.68 -22.22
N ASP A 39 22.41 -9.64 -22.64
CA ASP A 39 22.64 -9.95 -24.07
C ASP A 39 21.36 -10.50 -24.70
N PHE A 40 20.64 -11.34 -23.97
CA PHE A 40 19.34 -11.87 -24.37
C PHE A 40 18.31 -10.74 -24.57
N LEU A 41 18.25 -9.78 -23.64
CA LEU A 41 17.37 -8.62 -23.78
C LEU A 41 17.82 -7.69 -24.90
N THR A 42 19.13 -7.55 -25.13
CA THR A 42 19.71 -6.69 -26.19
C THR A 42 19.28 -7.14 -27.59
N ALA A 43 19.25 -8.44 -27.85
CA ALA A 43 18.74 -8.97 -29.13
C ALA A 43 17.27 -8.62 -29.34
N TRP A 44 16.45 -8.74 -28.29
CA TRP A 44 15.00 -8.51 -28.38
C TRP A 44 14.61 -7.03 -28.55
N ILE A 45 15.34 -6.10 -27.94
CA ILE A 45 15.08 -4.66 -28.07
C ILE A 45 15.51 -4.07 -29.42
N ALA A 46 16.21 -4.84 -30.26
CA ALA A 46 16.47 -4.45 -31.65
C ALA A 46 15.14 -4.31 -32.42
N ASP A 47 14.23 -5.28 -32.24
CA ASP A 47 12.90 -5.33 -32.86
C ASP A 47 11.83 -4.61 -32.02
N HIS A 48 12.12 -4.34 -30.75
CA HIS A 48 11.20 -3.67 -29.82
C HIS A 48 11.84 -2.40 -29.24
N PRO A 49 12.02 -1.33 -30.05
CA PRO A 49 12.72 -0.11 -29.63
C PRO A 49 12.04 0.62 -28.47
N THR A 50 10.72 0.47 -28.32
CA THR A 50 9.93 0.99 -27.21
C THR A 50 9.01 -0.12 -26.70
N PHE A 51 9.04 -0.41 -25.40
CA PHE A 51 8.36 -1.58 -24.86
C PHE A 51 7.94 -1.42 -23.39
N LYS A 52 7.01 -2.26 -22.94
CA LYS A 52 6.63 -2.36 -21.53
C LYS A 52 7.44 -3.45 -20.83
N ALA A 53 7.70 -3.26 -19.53
CA ALA A 53 8.37 -4.25 -18.68
C ALA A 53 7.69 -5.62 -18.76
N ILE A 54 6.35 -5.64 -18.86
CA ILE A 54 5.57 -6.88 -18.92
C ILE A 54 5.84 -7.67 -20.20
N ASP A 55 6.12 -6.99 -21.31
CA ASP A 55 6.42 -7.62 -22.60
C ASP A 55 7.80 -8.28 -22.55
N ALA A 56 8.79 -7.59 -21.96
CA ALA A 56 10.11 -8.15 -21.69
C ALA A 56 10.04 -9.35 -20.73
N VAL A 57 9.20 -9.29 -19.68
CA VAL A 57 8.98 -10.43 -18.77
C VAL A 57 8.33 -11.60 -19.51
N ARG A 58 7.40 -11.34 -20.44
CA ARG A 58 6.78 -12.40 -21.27
C ARG A 58 7.83 -13.06 -22.17
N HIS A 59 8.71 -12.29 -22.77
CA HIS A 59 9.81 -12.81 -23.59
C HIS A 59 10.76 -13.71 -22.78
N PHE A 60 11.17 -13.26 -21.58
CA PHE A 60 12.00 -14.06 -20.68
C PHE A 60 11.33 -15.35 -20.25
N ARG A 61 10.02 -15.32 -19.94
CA ARG A 61 9.26 -16.52 -19.57
C ARG A 61 9.13 -17.51 -20.71
N ALA A 62 9.00 -17.04 -21.95
CA ALA A 62 8.94 -17.91 -23.13
C ALA A 62 10.24 -18.72 -23.30
N ASP A 63 11.37 -18.17 -22.87
CA ASP A 63 12.69 -18.84 -22.85
C ASP A 63 12.97 -19.58 -21.52
N GLY A 64 11.97 -19.73 -20.65
CA GLY A 64 12.12 -20.39 -19.35
C GLY A 64 12.90 -19.60 -18.29
N ARG A 65 13.23 -18.33 -18.55
CA ARG A 65 13.96 -17.45 -17.63
C ARG A 65 13.05 -16.88 -16.55
N THR A 66 13.65 -16.56 -15.40
CA THR A 66 12.91 -15.99 -14.27
C THR A 66 12.58 -14.51 -14.47
N ASN A 67 11.48 -14.06 -13.87
CA ASN A 67 11.12 -12.64 -13.82
C ASN A 67 12.23 -11.79 -13.18
N GLY A 68 12.90 -12.33 -12.16
CA GLY A 68 14.00 -11.64 -11.47
C GLY A 68 15.14 -11.30 -12.42
N ALA A 69 15.54 -12.26 -13.27
CA ALA A 69 16.57 -12.03 -14.28
C ALA A 69 16.20 -10.91 -15.26
N CYS A 70 14.93 -10.82 -15.67
CA CYS A 70 14.42 -9.75 -16.53
C CYS A 70 14.53 -8.37 -15.85
N TYR A 71 14.07 -8.23 -14.60
CA TYR A 71 14.15 -6.96 -13.89
C TYR A 71 15.59 -6.54 -13.58
N THR A 72 16.47 -7.50 -13.27
CA THR A 72 17.90 -7.22 -13.11
C THR A 72 18.51 -6.74 -14.42
N ALA A 73 18.25 -7.41 -15.54
CA ALA A 73 18.76 -6.97 -16.85
C ALA A 73 18.25 -5.58 -17.24
N LEU A 74 16.96 -5.29 -17.06
CA LEU A 74 16.38 -3.98 -17.31
C LEU A 74 17.06 -2.89 -16.47
N ARG A 75 17.32 -3.17 -15.19
CA ARG A 75 18.04 -2.24 -14.30
C ARG A 75 19.46 -2.01 -14.79
N THR A 76 20.23 -3.07 -15.06
CA THR A 76 21.62 -2.96 -15.50
C THR A 76 21.72 -2.22 -16.84
N MET A 77 20.83 -2.47 -17.79
CA MET A 77 20.82 -1.78 -19.09
C MET A 77 20.45 -0.30 -18.98
N VAL A 78 19.61 0.07 -18.01
CA VAL A 78 19.35 1.49 -17.70
C VAL A 78 20.58 2.13 -17.05
N GLU A 79 21.24 1.45 -16.12
CA GLU A 79 22.48 1.93 -15.48
C GLU A 79 23.63 2.09 -16.48
N LYS A 80 23.73 1.19 -17.47
CA LYS A 80 24.68 1.25 -18.59
C LYS A 80 24.32 2.29 -19.66
N GLY A 81 23.14 2.90 -19.58
CA GLY A 81 22.68 3.88 -20.56
C GLY A 81 22.26 3.32 -21.92
N THR A 82 22.11 1.99 -22.06
CA THR A 82 21.59 1.38 -23.30
C THR A 82 20.07 1.48 -23.40
N LEU A 83 19.38 1.59 -22.25
CA LEU A 83 17.94 1.84 -22.15
C LEU A 83 17.66 3.14 -21.41
N LYS A 84 16.62 3.84 -21.86
CA LYS A 84 16.01 4.98 -21.16
C LYS A 84 14.67 4.56 -20.56
N LYS A 85 14.51 4.80 -19.25
CA LYS A 85 13.23 4.62 -18.57
C LYS A 85 12.31 5.81 -18.87
N LEU A 86 11.17 5.55 -19.48
CA LEU A 86 10.22 6.61 -19.87
C LEU A 86 9.22 6.92 -18.75
N SER A 87 8.63 5.88 -18.18
CA SER A 87 7.65 5.98 -17.08
C SER A 87 7.59 4.66 -16.32
N SER A 88 6.70 4.55 -15.32
CA SER A 88 6.54 3.31 -14.54
C SER A 88 6.23 2.12 -15.44
N GLY A 89 7.21 1.22 -15.61
CA GLY A 89 7.07 0.02 -16.43
C GLY A 89 7.22 0.23 -17.94
N ASN A 90 7.66 1.40 -18.43
CA ASN A 90 7.90 1.66 -19.86
C ASN A 90 9.37 2.03 -20.11
N TYR A 91 9.96 1.42 -21.14
CA TYR A 91 11.37 1.59 -21.51
C TYR A 91 11.51 1.85 -23.01
N ALA A 92 12.58 2.53 -23.39
CA ALA A 92 12.99 2.73 -24.77
C ALA A 92 14.50 2.51 -24.91
N ARG A 93 14.94 2.14 -26.11
CA ARG A 93 16.37 2.15 -26.47
C ARG A 93 16.89 3.58 -26.46
N ALA A 94 18.13 3.78 -25.98
CA ALA A 94 18.66 5.12 -25.72
C ALA A 94 18.87 5.99 -26.98
N ASP A 95 19.08 5.34 -28.13
CA ASP A 95 19.25 5.94 -29.46
C ASP A 95 17.93 6.37 -30.13
N VAL A 96 16.79 5.83 -29.69
CA VAL A 96 15.48 6.18 -30.22
C VAL A 96 14.98 7.43 -29.51
N LYS A 97 14.70 8.49 -30.29
CA LYS A 97 14.09 9.72 -29.79
C LYS A 97 12.71 9.39 -29.22
N ALA A 98 12.66 9.20 -27.91
CA ALA A 98 11.46 8.75 -27.21
C ALA A 98 10.29 9.69 -27.49
N LEU A 99 9.28 9.19 -28.21
CA LEU A 99 7.96 9.82 -28.22
C LEU A 99 7.48 9.84 -26.76
N GLU A 100 7.10 11.03 -26.26
CA GLU A 100 6.56 11.17 -24.92
C GLU A 100 5.47 10.12 -24.71
N SER A 101 5.59 9.33 -23.63
CA SER A 101 4.54 8.37 -23.30
C SER A 101 3.21 9.14 -23.19
N PRO A 102 2.10 8.62 -23.73
CA PRO A 102 0.80 9.22 -23.52
C PRO A 102 0.62 9.37 -22.01
N LYS A 103 0.45 10.61 -21.53
CA LYS A 103 0.24 10.91 -20.12
C LYS A 103 -0.85 9.95 -19.64
N PRO A 104 -0.68 9.28 -18.49
CA PRO A 104 -1.68 8.34 -18.00
C PRO A 104 -3.00 9.10 -17.90
N HIS A 105 -3.91 8.85 -18.85
CA HIS A 105 -5.29 9.23 -18.68
C HIS A 105 -5.71 8.50 -17.42
N LYS A 106 -5.90 9.24 -16.32
CA LYS A 106 -6.58 8.72 -15.14
C LYS A 106 -7.90 8.20 -15.68
N ALA A 107 -8.01 6.88 -15.86
CA ALA A 107 -9.29 6.26 -16.16
C ALA A 107 -10.24 6.85 -15.13
N ALA A 108 -11.26 7.57 -15.59
CA ALA A 108 -12.19 8.25 -14.73
C ALA A 108 -12.80 7.17 -13.85
N SER A 109 -12.24 7.02 -12.64
CA SER A 109 -12.79 6.11 -11.65
C SER A 109 -14.17 6.68 -11.41
N LYS A 110 -15.21 5.98 -11.90
CA LYS A 110 -16.60 6.23 -11.52
C LYS A 110 -16.65 6.08 -10.01
N THR A 111 -16.31 7.17 -9.33
CA THR A 111 -16.32 7.29 -7.89
C THR A 111 -17.77 7.51 -7.61
N VAL A 112 -18.48 6.44 -7.30
CA VAL A 112 -19.84 6.53 -6.77
C VAL A 112 -19.72 7.42 -5.54
N LYS A 113 -20.19 8.67 -5.67
CA LYS A 113 -20.18 9.63 -4.56
C LYS A 113 -21.26 9.16 -3.60
N HIS A 114 -20.85 8.46 -2.56
CA HIS A 114 -21.75 8.16 -1.46
C HIS A 114 -21.98 9.43 -0.65
N GLU A 115 -23.23 9.68 -0.24
CA GLU A 115 -23.63 10.82 0.59
C GLU A 115 -22.80 10.93 1.87
N ARG A 116 -22.42 9.77 2.42
CA ARG A 116 -21.62 9.66 3.66
C ARG A 116 -20.33 8.91 3.44
N THR A 117 -19.31 9.27 4.20
CA THR A 117 -18.04 8.55 4.21
C THR A 117 -18.24 7.16 4.83
N GLY A 118 -17.42 6.18 4.42
CA GLY A 118 -17.49 4.84 5.00
C GLY A 118 -17.23 4.83 6.52
N ARG A 119 -16.51 5.84 7.02
CA ARG A 119 -16.25 6.00 8.46
C ARG A 119 -17.51 6.39 9.23
N GLU A 120 -18.24 7.40 8.75
CA GLU A 120 -19.49 7.87 9.38
C GLU A 120 -20.52 6.75 9.47
N GLU A 121 -20.59 5.92 8.43
CA GLU A 121 -21.53 4.81 8.41
C GLU A 121 -21.20 3.75 9.46
N ILE A 122 -19.91 3.41 9.60
CA ILE A 122 -19.46 2.51 10.68
C ILE A 122 -19.74 3.12 12.04
N GLU A 123 -19.44 4.42 12.24
CA GLU A 123 -19.70 5.11 13.52
C GLU A 123 -21.19 5.14 13.88
N ARG A 124 -22.09 5.27 12.89
CA ARG A 124 -23.54 5.17 13.09
C ARG A 124 -23.97 3.75 13.46
N PHE A 125 -23.43 2.76 12.75
CA PHE A 125 -23.73 1.35 12.98
C PHE A 125 -23.34 0.89 14.40
N ILE A 126 -22.20 1.35 14.91
CA ILE A 126 -21.68 0.94 16.22
C ILE A 126 -22.25 1.74 17.40
N ARG A 127 -22.85 2.92 17.16
CA ARG A 127 -23.31 3.84 18.22
C ARG A 127 -24.27 3.19 19.22
N ASN A 128 -25.11 2.27 18.75
CA ASN A 128 -26.13 1.60 19.56
C ASN A 128 -25.80 0.11 19.81
N ARG A 129 -24.56 -0.34 19.56
CA ARG A 129 -24.16 -1.75 19.68
C ARG A 129 -23.09 -1.91 20.75
N LYS A 130 -23.22 -2.96 21.57
CA LYS A 130 -22.21 -3.34 22.58
C LYS A 130 -20.94 -3.89 21.92
N SER A 131 -21.11 -4.75 20.93
CA SER A 131 -20.03 -5.28 20.09
C SER A 131 -20.47 -5.46 18.64
N PHE A 132 -19.51 -5.64 17.74
CA PHE A 132 -19.73 -5.88 16.33
C PHE A 132 -18.56 -6.67 15.73
N THR A 133 -18.82 -7.32 14.60
CA THR A 133 -17.81 -8.08 13.85
C THR A 133 -17.48 -7.44 12.50
N VAL A 134 -16.31 -7.78 11.94
CA VAL A 134 -15.94 -7.33 10.58
C VAL A 134 -16.91 -7.85 9.52
N ALA A 135 -17.45 -9.05 9.71
CA ALA A 135 -18.42 -9.66 8.80
C ALA A 135 -19.70 -8.81 8.71
N GLN A 136 -20.22 -8.34 9.86
CA GLN A 136 -21.39 -7.47 9.90
C GLN A 136 -21.17 -6.14 9.17
N LEU A 137 -19.98 -5.55 9.29
CA LEU A 137 -19.63 -4.31 8.58
C LEU A 137 -19.46 -4.54 7.07
N ARG A 138 -18.93 -5.69 6.65
CA ARG A 138 -18.84 -6.05 5.23
C ARG A 138 -20.23 -6.22 4.62
N GLU A 139 -21.15 -6.82 5.37
CA GLU A 139 -22.54 -6.97 4.93
C GLU A 139 -23.22 -5.61 4.79
N LEU A 140 -23.07 -4.72 5.78
CA LEU A 140 -23.55 -3.34 5.69
C LEU A 140 -23.01 -2.62 4.45
N PHE A 141 -21.71 -2.77 4.16
CA PHE A 141 -21.10 -2.15 2.99
C PHE A 141 -21.63 -2.75 1.69
N ARG A 142 -21.88 -4.07 1.66
CA ARG A 142 -22.49 -4.74 0.51
C ARG A 142 -23.91 -4.23 0.23
N GLN A 143 -24.73 -4.06 1.27
CA GLN A 143 -26.08 -3.50 1.16
C GLN A 143 -26.10 -2.05 0.64
N GLN A 144 -25.02 -1.30 0.86
CA GLN A 144 -24.88 0.08 0.39
C GLN A 144 -24.09 0.18 -0.93
N GLU A 145 -23.89 -0.95 -1.62
CA GLU A 145 -23.11 -1.03 -2.86
C GLU A 145 -21.66 -0.49 -2.70
N ARG A 146 -21.13 -0.55 -1.48
CA ARG A 146 -19.75 -0.18 -1.15
C ARG A 146 -18.85 -1.41 -1.20
N LYS A 147 -17.58 -1.17 -1.53
CA LYS A 147 -16.56 -2.24 -1.56
C LYS A 147 -16.32 -2.78 -0.14
N GLY A 148 -16.70 -4.02 0.15
CA GLY A 148 -16.45 -4.66 1.46
C GLY A 148 -14.98 -4.71 1.89
N LYS A 149 -14.03 -4.72 0.93
CA LYS A 149 -12.58 -4.62 1.20
C LYS A 149 -12.17 -3.30 1.86
N SER A 150 -12.97 -2.25 1.74
CA SER A 150 -12.70 -0.94 2.36
C SER A 150 -12.95 -0.90 3.86
N VAL A 151 -13.62 -1.90 4.43
CA VAL A 151 -13.91 -1.99 5.87
C VAL A 151 -12.63 -2.14 6.69
N SER A 152 -11.72 -3.05 6.32
CA SER A 152 -10.51 -3.32 7.12
C SER A 152 -9.61 -2.08 7.30
N PRO A 153 -9.29 -1.30 6.24
CA PRO A 153 -8.55 -0.05 6.41
C PRO A 153 -9.24 0.97 7.33
N ILE A 154 -10.58 1.04 7.33
CA ILE A 154 -11.32 1.97 8.19
C ILE A 154 -11.28 1.51 9.65
N ILE A 155 -11.40 0.20 9.91
CA ILE A 155 -11.24 -0.38 11.26
C ILE A 155 -9.86 -0.05 11.85
N VAL A 156 -8.78 -0.19 11.06
CA VAL A 156 -7.43 0.16 11.52
C VAL A 156 -7.34 1.63 11.94
N LYS A 157 -7.95 2.54 11.16
CA LYS A 157 -8.00 3.97 11.52
C LYS A 157 -8.83 4.22 12.79
N LEU A 158 -9.94 3.51 12.97
CA LEU A 158 -10.80 3.65 14.17
C LEU A 158 -10.13 3.08 15.43
N LEU A 159 -9.33 2.01 15.31
CA LEU A 159 -8.49 1.48 16.39
C LEU A 159 -7.42 2.51 16.78
N GLY A 160 -6.71 3.07 15.80
CA GLY A 160 -5.70 4.12 16.04
C GLY A 160 -6.30 5.37 16.70
N ALA A 161 -7.52 5.75 16.32
CA ALA A 161 -8.26 6.86 16.92
C ALA A 161 -8.90 6.55 18.30
N LYS A 162 -8.71 5.32 18.81
CA LYS A 162 -9.31 4.81 20.06
C LYS A 162 -10.84 4.95 20.10
N THR A 163 -11.50 4.93 18.95
CA THR A 163 -12.97 4.97 18.85
C THR A 163 -13.57 3.58 19.05
N ILE A 164 -12.80 2.54 18.74
CA ILE A 164 -13.18 1.14 18.94
C ILE A 164 -12.03 0.41 19.64
N LYS A 165 -12.36 -0.67 20.36
CA LYS A 165 -11.40 -1.59 20.98
C LYS A 165 -11.61 -3.00 20.47
N ARG A 166 -10.54 -3.78 20.34
CA ARG A 166 -10.63 -5.20 20.02
C ARG A 166 -10.96 -5.98 21.30
N ILE A 167 -11.96 -6.86 21.24
CA ILE A 167 -12.37 -7.70 22.38
C ILE A 167 -11.99 -9.17 22.13
N GLY A 168 -12.00 -9.62 20.87
CA GLY A 168 -11.72 -11.01 20.52
C GLY A 168 -11.15 -11.19 19.12
N ALA A 169 -11.20 -12.43 18.64
CA ALA A 169 -10.80 -12.78 17.28
C ALA A 169 -11.84 -12.25 16.27
N GLY A 170 -11.62 -11.03 15.75
CA GLY A 170 -12.50 -10.41 14.76
C GLY A 170 -13.71 -9.67 15.35
N GLU A 171 -13.77 -9.54 16.68
CA GLU A 171 -14.81 -8.82 17.41
C GLU A 171 -14.28 -7.53 18.04
N TYR A 172 -15.07 -6.47 17.93
CA TYR A 172 -14.75 -5.11 18.36
C TYR A 172 -15.91 -4.50 19.15
N ALA A 173 -15.61 -3.62 20.10
CA ALA A 173 -16.59 -2.78 20.77
C ALA A 173 -16.32 -1.30 20.49
N ALA A 174 -17.38 -0.52 20.40
CA ALA A 174 -17.26 0.93 20.45
C ALA A 174 -16.78 1.35 21.84
N VAL A 175 -15.77 2.21 21.89
CA VAL A 175 -15.39 2.90 23.13
C VAL A 175 -16.33 4.08 23.24
N THR A 176 -17.31 3.99 24.13
CA THR A 176 -18.18 5.12 24.46
C THR A 176 -17.30 6.24 24.99
N ARG A 177 -17.06 7.27 24.17
CA ARG A 177 -16.52 8.53 24.65
C ARG A 177 -17.50 9.05 25.70
N LYS A 178 -17.14 9.07 26.99
CA LYS A 178 -17.78 9.97 27.94
C LYS A 178 -17.74 11.35 27.27
N LYS A 179 -18.91 11.93 26.99
CA LYS A 179 -18.99 13.30 26.48
C LYS A 179 -18.32 14.18 27.53
N THR A 180 -17.09 14.61 27.30
CA THR A 180 -16.54 15.75 28.00
C THR A 180 -17.47 16.92 27.63
N PRO A 181 -18.10 17.61 28.58
CA PRO A 181 -19.02 18.69 28.25
C PRO A 181 -18.24 19.74 27.47
N THR A 182 -18.56 19.88 26.19
CA THR A 182 -18.00 20.91 25.33
C THR A 182 -18.50 22.24 25.88
N LYS A 183 -17.61 23.03 26.49
CA LYS A 183 -17.91 24.44 26.79
C LYS A 183 -18.40 25.09 25.49
N PRO A 184 -19.54 25.81 25.51
CA PRO A 184 -20.05 26.46 24.31
C PRO A 184 -19.00 27.46 23.82
N LYS A 185 -18.56 27.26 22.58
CA LYS A 185 -17.68 28.18 21.87
C LYS A 185 -18.49 29.46 21.66
N LYS A 186 -18.16 30.54 22.39
CA LYS A 186 -18.73 31.87 22.16
C LYS A 186 -18.62 32.16 20.66
N SER A 187 -19.78 32.29 20.01
CA SER A 187 -19.87 32.76 18.63
C SER A 187 -19.28 34.16 18.58
N ALA A 188 -18.24 34.33 17.78
CA ALA A 188 -17.78 35.63 17.34
C ALA A 188 -18.82 36.18 16.36
N ALA A 189 -19.86 36.79 16.90
CA ALA A 189 -20.72 37.71 16.18
C ALA A 189 -20.97 38.88 17.14
N GLU A 190 -20.75 40.08 16.62
CA GLU A 190 -21.26 41.34 17.16
C GLU A 190 -20.47 41.95 18.34
N ARG A 191 -19.38 42.66 17.98
CA ARG A 191 -18.90 43.84 18.73
C ARG A 191 -18.02 44.71 17.82
N THR A 192 -18.67 45.28 16.81
CA THR A 192 -18.27 46.58 16.27
C THR A 192 -19.40 47.54 16.59
N THR A 193 -19.04 48.79 16.91
CA THR A 193 -19.89 49.96 17.20
C THR A 193 -20.60 50.03 18.56
N ALA A 194 -19.81 50.09 19.63
CA ALA A 194 -20.16 50.90 20.81
C ALA A 194 -18.89 51.39 21.52
N SER A 195 -18.13 52.27 20.88
CA SER A 195 -17.17 53.13 21.57
C SER A 195 -17.72 54.54 21.52
N ARG A 196 -18.55 54.85 22.51
CA ARG A 196 -18.92 56.21 22.91
C ARG A 196 -19.11 56.20 24.42
N LEU A 197 -18.51 57.20 25.06
CA LEU A 197 -18.64 57.64 26.44
C LEU A 197 -18.04 56.73 27.53
N ASN A 198 -16.83 57.06 27.98
CA ASN A 198 -16.70 57.82 29.21
C ASN A 198 -15.27 58.34 29.40
N GLY A 199 -15.15 59.66 29.52
CA GLY A 199 -13.98 60.31 30.05
C GLY A 199 -13.95 60.19 31.57
N SER A 200 -12.73 60.11 32.12
CA SER A 200 -12.33 60.71 33.39
C SER A 200 -10.85 60.40 33.57
N GLY A 201 -10.02 61.36 33.18
CA GLY A 201 -8.61 61.39 33.55
C GLY A 201 -8.42 61.88 34.99
N SER A 202 -7.28 61.51 35.54
CA SER A 202 -6.69 61.85 36.87
C SER A 202 -7.15 60.95 38.03
N PRO A 203 -6.21 60.49 38.89
CA PRO A 203 -5.18 61.28 39.62
C PRO A 203 -3.73 60.97 39.17
N ALA A 204 -2.78 61.90 39.17
CA ALA A 204 -2.07 62.59 40.26
C ALA A 204 -0.92 61.77 40.89
N GLY A 205 0.27 62.39 40.92
CA GLY A 205 1.56 61.88 41.45
C GLY A 205 2.48 61.42 40.32
N GLU A 206 3.72 61.88 40.12
CA GLU A 206 4.70 62.39 41.07
C GLU A 206 5.82 63.12 40.30
N THR A 207 6.51 64.00 41.02
CA THR A 207 7.45 65.05 40.62
C THR A 207 8.87 64.61 40.21
N THR A 208 9.61 65.58 39.63
CA THR A 208 11.09 65.73 39.45
C THR A 208 11.70 65.08 38.19
N ASN A 209 12.59 65.71 37.40
CA ASN A 209 13.50 66.86 37.57
C ASN A 209 13.91 67.48 36.21
N ALA A 210 14.49 68.69 36.30
CA ALA A 210 15.19 69.52 35.30
C ALA A 210 14.35 70.60 34.59
#